data_AF-A0A3C0HDS4-F1
#
_entry.id   AF-A0A3C0HDS4-F1
#
_cell.length_a   1.000
_cell.length_b   1.000
_cell.length_c   1.000
_cell.angle_alpha   90.00
_cell.angle_beta   90.00
_cell.angle_gamma   90.00
#
_symmetry.space_group_name_H-M   'P 1'
#
loop_
_entity.id
_entity.type
_entity.pdbx_description
1 polymer ?
#
loop_
_entity_poly.entity_id
_entity_poly.type
_entity_poly.pdbx_seq_one_letter_code
_entity_poly.pdbx_strand_id
1 'polypeptide(L)' 'MTTTFLKKLGLNKKNNGTSTGLKSTAASKQYIESYSPVDGKLIGSVSVTSKKEYEKVMKASAKAFETWRTTPAPL' A
#
# COMPACT_ATOMS: atom_id res chain seq x y z
N MET A 1 -7.00 -13.56 -19.57
CA MET A 1 -7.50 -12.41 -18.79
C MET A 1 -6.82 -11.13 -19.29
N THR A 2 -7.57 -10.07 -19.61
CA THR A 2 -7.00 -8.76 -20.02
C THR A 2 -6.77 -7.88 -18.81
N THR A 3 -5.51 -7.63 -18.44
CA THR A 3 -5.13 -6.88 -17.22
C THR A 3 -5.00 -5.36 -17.44
N THR A 4 -5.51 -4.84 -18.56
CA THR A 4 -5.38 -3.42 -18.95
C THR A 4 -6.01 -2.46 -17.95
N PHE A 5 -7.05 -2.89 -17.22
CA PHE A 5 -7.70 -2.09 -16.18
C PHE A 5 -6.78 -1.77 -14.99
N LEU A 6 -5.76 -2.58 -14.71
CA LEU A 6 -4.81 -2.35 -13.61
C LEU A 6 -4.03 -1.04 -13.79
N LYS A 7 -3.78 -0.64 -15.05
CA LYS A 7 -3.14 0.64 -15.35
C LYS A 7 -4.03 1.83 -14.96
N LYS A 8 -5.35 1.70 -15.12
CA LYS A 8 -6.31 2.73 -14.69
C LYS A 8 -6.36 2.87 -13.17
N LEU A 9 -6.05 1.80 -12.44
CA LEU A 9 -5.91 1.80 -10.97
C LEU A 9 -4.54 2.31 -10.50
N GLY A 10 -3.62 2.67 -11.41
CA GLY A 10 -2.27 3.10 -11.07
C GLY A 10 -1.34 1.99 -10.58
N LEU A 11 -1.69 0.72 -10.85
CA LEU A 11 -0.89 -0.43 -10.41
C LEU A 11 0.27 -0.71 -11.36
N ASN A 12 1.41 -1.05 -10.76
CA ASN A 12 2.66 -1.36 -11.43
C ASN A 12 3.02 -2.84 -11.25
N LYS A 13 4.09 -3.30 -11.92
CA LYS A 13 4.64 -4.65 -11.70
C LYS A 13 5.15 -4.85 -10.27
N LYS A 14 5.71 -3.79 -9.66
CA LYS A 14 6.12 -3.74 -8.26
C LYS A 14 5.43 -2.55 -7.59
N ASN A 15 4.72 -2.79 -6.51
CA ASN A 15 3.95 -1.78 -5.80
C ASN A 15 4.48 -1.59 -4.37
N ASN A 16 4.47 -0.35 -3.89
CA ASN A 16 4.83 -0.04 -2.52
C ASN A 16 3.69 -0.50 -1.60
N GLY A 17 3.98 -1.46 -0.73
CA GLY A 17 3.00 -2.05 0.20
C GLY A 17 2.88 -1.34 1.54
N THR A 18 3.63 -0.26 1.77
CA THR A 18 3.46 0.58 2.97
C THR A 18 3.09 2.00 2.56
N SER A 19 2.12 2.62 3.23
CA SER A 19 1.71 4.00 2.96
C SER A 19 1.34 4.76 4.25
N THR A 20 1.59 6.07 4.25
CA THR A 20 1.12 7.02 5.26
C THR A 20 0.02 7.93 4.70
N GLY A 21 -0.76 7.45 3.72
CA GLY A 21 -1.79 8.21 3.01
C GLY A 21 -1.27 9.05 1.85
N LEU A 22 -0.26 9.88 2.09
CA LEU A 22 0.33 10.76 1.05
C LEU A 22 1.60 10.20 0.40
N LYS A 23 2.30 9.31 1.10
CA LYS A 23 3.59 8.76 0.68
C LYS A 23 3.57 7.26 0.86
N SER A 24 4.03 6.54 -0.14
CA SER A 24 4.19 5.09 -0.09
C SER A 24 5.66 4.70 -0.17
N THR A 25 6.08 3.69 0.60
CA THR A 25 7.46 3.23 0.71
C THR A 25 7.59 1.71 0.54
N ALA A 26 8.81 1.28 0.23
CA ALA A 26 9.17 -0.13 0.02
C ALA A 26 10.59 -0.43 0.57
N ALA A 27 10.86 -0.03 1.81
CA ALA A 27 12.20 -0.10 2.40
C ALA A 27 12.67 -1.54 2.67
N SER A 28 11.75 -2.47 2.92
CA SER A 28 12.08 -3.89 3.14
C SER A 28 12.75 -4.56 1.93
N LYS A 29 12.46 -4.09 0.70
CA LYS A 29 12.81 -4.72 -0.57
C LYS A 29 12.38 -6.20 -0.71
N GLN A 30 11.57 -6.70 0.23
CA GLN A 30 10.94 -8.02 0.17
C GLN A 30 9.56 -7.85 -0.46
N TYR A 31 9.14 -8.80 -1.29
CA TYR A 31 7.90 -8.68 -2.06
C TYR A 31 7.06 -9.94 -1.95
N ILE A 32 5.74 -9.75 -1.90
CA ILE A 32 4.74 -10.80 -2.06
C ILE A 32 4.26 -10.75 -3.50
N GLU A 33 4.32 -11.89 -4.18
CA GLU A 33 3.85 -12.05 -5.55
C GLU A 33 2.36 -12.40 -5.55
N SER A 34 1.59 -11.70 -6.39
CA SER A 34 0.16 -11.92 -6.54
C SER A 34 -0.10 -12.66 -7.85
N TYR A 35 -0.63 -13.88 -7.73
CA TYR A 35 -0.96 -14.74 -8.86
C TYR A 35 -2.48 -14.80 -9.06
N SER A 36 -2.91 -14.85 -10.30
CA SER A 36 -4.30 -15.05 -10.67
C SER A 36 -4.75 -16.47 -10.32
N PRO A 37 -5.83 -16.67 -9.55
CA PRO A 37 -6.34 -18.02 -9.25
C PRO A 37 -7.03 -18.66 -10.47
N VAL A 38 -7.30 -17.89 -11.53
CA VAL A 38 -7.99 -18.36 -12.74
C VAL A 38 -7.03 -19.07 -13.70
N ASP A 39 -5.81 -18.54 -13.84
CA ASP A 39 -4.83 -19.03 -14.83
C ASP A 39 -3.39 -19.16 -14.29
N GLY A 40 -3.18 -18.95 -12.99
CA GLY A 40 -1.88 -19.06 -12.33
C GLY A 40 -0.86 -18.00 -12.75
N LYS A 41 -1.24 -16.99 -13.54
CA LYS A 41 -0.30 -15.99 -14.05
C LYS A 41 0.02 -14.94 -13.00
N LEU A 42 1.29 -14.52 -12.97
CA LEU A 42 1.75 -13.40 -12.13
C LEU A 42 1.08 -12.09 -12.59
N ILE A 43 0.38 -11.43 -11.67
CA ILE A 43 -0.25 -10.13 -11.89
C ILE A 43 0.76 -9.01 -11.59
N GLY A 44 1.48 -9.14 -10.48
CA GLY A 44 2.47 -8.19 -9.99
C GLY A 44 2.90 -8.54 -8.58
N SER A 45 3.64 -7.65 -7.94
CA SER A 45 4.09 -7.84 -6.56
C SER A 45 3.95 -6.58 -5.71
N VAL A 46 3.88 -6.77 -4.39
CA VAL A 46 3.75 -5.70 -3.40
C VAL A 46 4.81 -5.85 -2.33
N SER A 47 5.44 -4.75 -1.91
CA SER A 47 6.51 -4.82 -0.91
C SER A 47 5.98 -5.13 0.49
N VAL A 48 6.66 -6.01 1.24
CA VAL A 48 6.35 -6.30 2.64
C VAL A 48 6.65 -5.07 3.51
N THR A 49 5.82 -4.80 4.50
CA THR A 49 6.10 -3.73 5.48
C THR A 49 7.21 -4.18 6.42
N SER A 50 8.34 -3.47 6.44
CA SER A 50 9.39 -3.73 7.45
C SER A 50 8.97 -3.22 8.84
N LYS A 51 9.57 -3.75 9.91
CA LYS A 51 9.36 -3.24 11.28
C LYS A 51 9.60 -1.72 11.37
N LYS A 52 10.67 -1.22 10.74
CA LYS A 52 10.99 0.23 10.73
C LYS A 52 9.90 1.06 10.03
N GLU A 53 9.36 0.55 8.92
CA GLU A 53 8.27 1.23 8.21
C GLU A 53 6.97 1.19 9.02
N TYR A 54 6.66 0.07 9.66
CA TYR A 54 5.52 -0.05 10.59
C TYR A 54 5.59 1.03 11.68
N GLU A 55 6.72 1.14 12.38
CA GLU A 55 6.91 2.16 13.42
C GLU A 55 6.73 3.59 12.87
N LYS A 56 7.18 3.84 11.64
CA LYS A 56 6.99 5.14 10.97
C LYS A 56 5.53 5.41 10.65
N VAL A 57 4.79 4.41 10.15
CA VAL A 57 3.36 4.52 9.89
C VAL A 57 2.61 4.78 11.18
N MET A 58 2.88 4.00 12.24
CA MET A 58 2.21 4.18 13.53
C MET A 58 2.41 5.59 14.10
N LYS A 59 3.63 6.13 14.03
CA LYS A 59 3.90 7.53 14.44
C LYS A 59 3.15 8.55 13.59
N ALA A 60 3.11 8.36 12.27
CA ALA A 60 2.40 9.27 11.37
C ALA A 60 0.88 9.23 11.60
N SER A 61 0.32 8.02 11.75
CA SER A 61 -1.10 7.80 12.03
C SER A 61 -1.52 8.37 13.38
N ALA A 62 -0.71 8.16 14.43
CA ALA A 62 -0.99 8.73 15.77
C ALA A 62 -1.02 10.27 15.72
N LYS A 63 -0.08 10.90 15.01
CA LYS A 63 -0.07 12.35 14.81
C LYS A 63 -1.29 12.83 14.01
N ALA A 64 -1.67 12.13 12.94
CA ALA A 64 -2.84 12.48 12.14
C ALA A 64 -4.16 12.33 12.94
N PHE A 65 -4.21 11.32 13.81
CA PHE A 65 -5.37 11.06 14.67
C PHE A 65 -5.69 12.23 15.62
N GLU A 66 -4.69 12.96 16.11
CA GLU A 66 -4.90 14.13 16.97
C GLU A 66 -5.76 15.20 16.30
N THR A 67 -5.61 15.40 14.99
CA THR A 67 -6.45 16.31 14.20
C THR A 67 -7.77 15.65 13.81
N TRP A 68 -7.71 14.39 13.39
CA TRP A 68 -8.90 13.66 12.96
C TRP A 68 -9.97 13.56 14.06
N ARG A 69 -9.56 13.27 15.31
CA ARG A 69 -10.48 13.09 16.44
C ARG A 69 -11.23 14.36 16.86
N THR A 70 -10.75 15.54 16.46
CA THR A 70 -11.40 16.83 16.74
C THR A 70 -12.12 17.38 15.51
N THR A 71 -12.06 16.69 14.38
CA THR A 71 -12.77 17.10 13.16
C THR A 71 -14.25 16.76 13.35
N PRO A 72 -15.15 17.77 13.39
CA PRO A 72 -16.58 17.50 13.54
C PRO A 72 -17.10 16.77 12.30
N ALA A 73 -18.09 15.90 12.47
CA ALA A 73 -18.87 15.44 11.32
C ALA A 73 -19.55 16.68 10.67
N PRO A 74 -19.67 16.80 9.34
CA PRO A 74 -19.37 15.84 8.27
C PRO A 74 -18.09 16.13 7.47
N LEU A 75 -17.44 15.08 6.95
CA LEU A 75 -16.42 15.15 5.89
C LEU A 75 -17.01 14.83 4.52
#